data_AF-A0A7K7DR23-F1
#
_entry.id   AF-A0A7K7DR23-F1
#
_cell.length_a   1.000
_cell.length_b   1.000
_cell.length_c   1.000
_cell.angle_alpha   90.00
_cell.angle_beta   90.00
_cell.angle_gamma   90.00
#
_symmetry.space_group_name_H-M   'P 1'
#
loop_
_entity.id
_entity.type
_entity.pdbx_description
1 polymer ?
#
loop_
_entity_poly.entity_id
_entity_poly.type
_entity_poly.pdbx_seq_one_letter_code
_entity_poly.pdbx_strand_id
1 'polypeptide(L)'
;SVPPGWAHAGRVDPGQPVQLTFALRQRGAARLARLVQAVSDPQSPQYGQYLSLEQLRDLVQPSPATLMTVLKWLQGHGVEDCRSVTTLDFLECYLPASTAERLLPGAEFHRYVQGQQSLVRSPLPYSVPAELAEHLDFVGGLHRFPAERRAVSRARRDPQLARASFHLGVTPSVLRQRYNMTGGDVGLLPNNSQACAQFLEQYFHQADLAEFMQLFGSGFAHRTQVDRVVGRQGRGKAGLEASLDVEYIMSTGANVS
;
A
#
# COMPACT_ATOMS: atom_id res chain seq x y z
N SER A 1 -12.99 2.04 -18.14
CA SER A 1 -13.67 3.35 -18.09
C SER A 1 -12.98 4.23 -17.07
N VAL A 2 -13.03 5.55 -17.24
CA VAL A 2 -12.44 6.51 -16.28
C VAL A 2 -13.36 6.60 -15.05
N PRO A 3 -12.85 6.45 -13.81
CA PRO A 3 -13.67 6.57 -12.61
C PRO A 3 -14.28 7.97 -12.45
N PRO A 4 -15.44 8.12 -11.80
CA PRO A 4 -16.00 9.43 -11.45
C PRO A 4 -14.99 10.24 -10.66
N GLY A 5 -14.84 11.54 -10.95
CA GLY A 5 -13.89 12.42 -10.24
C GLY A 5 -12.58 12.66 -11.00
N TRP A 6 -12.20 11.75 -11.90
CA TRP A 6 -11.05 11.91 -12.78
C TRP A 6 -11.43 12.56 -14.11
N ALA A 7 -10.67 13.56 -14.53
CA ALA A 7 -10.78 14.18 -15.84
C ALA A 7 -9.62 13.74 -16.74
N HIS A 8 -9.92 13.45 -18.00
CA HIS A 8 -8.93 13.19 -19.04
C HIS A 8 -8.29 14.51 -19.49
N ALA A 9 -6.97 14.62 -19.36
CA ALA A 9 -6.20 15.82 -19.68
C ALA A 9 -5.47 15.72 -21.03
N GLY A 10 -5.61 14.61 -21.75
CA GLY A 10 -4.99 14.40 -23.07
C GLY A 10 -3.84 13.39 -23.07
N ARG A 11 -3.30 13.13 -24.27
CA ARG A 11 -2.16 12.22 -24.47
C ARG A 11 -0.89 12.82 -23.88
N VAL A 12 -0.02 11.98 -23.31
CA VAL A 12 1.27 12.45 -22.76
C VAL A 12 2.34 12.59 -23.85
N ASP A 13 3.37 13.38 -23.56
CA ASP A 13 4.55 13.48 -24.40
C ASP A 13 5.25 12.11 -24.57
N PRO A 14 5.76 11.75 -25.75
CA PRO A 14 6.48 10.49 -25.99
C PRO A 14 7.65 10.21 -25.02
N GLY A 15 8.29 11.27 -24.50
CA GLY A 15 9.37 11.24 -23.54
C GLY A 15 8.92 11.23 -22.08
N GLN A 16 7.62 11.40 -21.78
CA GLN A 16 7.09 11.37 -20.42
C GLN A 16 7.47 10.05 -19.74
N PRO A 17 8.20 10.07 -18.61
CA PRO A 17 8.50 8.85 -17.87
C PRO A 17 7.22 8.22 -17.33
N VAL A 18 7.09 6.91 -17.52
CA VAL A 18 6.06 6.06 -16.92
C VAL A 18 6.72 4.96 -16.10
N GLN A 19 6.09 4.59 -14.98
CA GLN A 19 6.51 3.50 -14.11
C GLN A 19 5.62 2.29 -14.40
N LEU A 20 6.24 1.17 -14.80
CA LEU A 20 5.56 -0.09 -15.03
C LEU A 20 6.09 -1.16 -14.09
N THR A 21 5.20 -2.01 -13.60
CA THR A 21 5.56 -3.14 -12.73
C THR A 21 5.21 -4.44 -13.43
N PHE A 22 6.20 -5.22 -13.82
CA PHE A 22 6.01 -6.53 -14.43
C PHE A 22 5.89 -7.58 -13.34
N ALA A 23 4.70 -8.16 -13.20
CA ALA A 23 4.44 -9.28 -12.29
C ALA A 23 4.85 -10.58 -12.99
N LEU A 24 5.93 -11.20 -12.51
CA LEU A 24 6.49 -12.40 -13.09
C LEU A 24 5.80 -13.64 -12.54
N ARG A 25 5.64 -14.67 -13.38
CA ARG A 25 5.04 -15.94 -12.97
C ARG A 25 5.84 -16.58 -11.85
N GLN A 26 5.25 -16.60 -10.65
CA GLN A 26 5.78 -17.30 -9.50
C GLN A 26 5.72 -18.82 -9.69
N ARG A 27 6.62 -19.53 -9.01
CA ARG A 27 6.52 -20.98 -8.83
C ARG A 27 5.87 -21.31 -7.49
N GLY A 28 5.43 -22.56 -7.31
CA GLY A 28 5.08 -23.06 -5.99
C GLY A 28 3.83 -22.46 -5.32
N ALA A 29 2.96 -21.72 -6.04
CA ALA A 29 1.76 -21.10 -5.47
C ALA A 29 0.87 -22.09 -4.69
N ALA A 30 0.64 -23.30 -5.24
CA ALA A 30 -0.13 -24.34 -4.55
C ALA A 30 0.57 -24.89 -3.28
N ARG A 31 1.91 -24.86 -3.23
CA ARG A 31 2.67 -25.23 -2.03
C ARG A 31 2.63 -24.10 -1.00
N LEU A 32 2.72 -22.84 -1.44
CA LEU A 32 2.54 -21.67 -0.58
C LEU A 32 1.16 -21.69 0.09
N ALA A 33 0.09 -21.92 -0.67
CA ALA A 33 -1.27 -21.98 -0.12
C ALA A 33 -1.42 -23.04 0.99
N ARG A 34 -0.84 -24.24 0.80
CA ARG A 34 -0.82 -25.29 1.82
C ARG A 34 0.01 -24.91 3.05
N LEU A 35 1.16 -24.24 2.85
CA LEU A 35 2.00 -23.77 3.95
C LEU A 35 1.28 -22.69 4.76
N VAL A 36 0.62 -21.73 4.11
CA VAL A 36 -0.20 -20.71 4.80
C VAL A 36 -1.24 -21.37 5.68
N GLN A 37 -1.97 -22.38 5.18
CA GLN A 37 -2.92 -23.11 6.01
C GLN A 37 -2.24 -23.78 7.21
N ALA A 38 -1.10 -24.44 6.98
CA ALA A 38 -0.42 -25.19 8.03
C ALA A 38 0.21 -24.31 9.12
N VAL A 39 0.71 -23.13 8.79
CA VAL A 39 1.34 -22.22 9.78
C VAL A 39 0.32 -21.33 10.50
N SER A 40 -0.89 -21.18 9.95
CA SER A 40 -1.95 -20.35 10.51
C SER A 40 -3.04 -21.13 11.25
N ASP A 41 -3.13 -22.45 11.08
CA ASP A 41 -4.08 -23.29 11.82
C ASP A 41 -3.57 -23.59 13.24
N PRO A 42 -4.25 -23.15 14.31
CA PRO A 42 -3.83 -23.41 15.70
C PRO A 42 -3.82 -24.89 16.09
N GLN A 43 -4.47 -25.77 15.33
CA GLN A 43 -4.43 -27.22 15.55
C GLN A 43 -3.28 -27.91 14.80
N SER A 44 -2.61 -27.20 13.89
CA SER A 44 -1.50 -27.74 13.13
C SER A 44 -0.22 -27.79 13.99
N PRO A 45 0.60 -28.85 13.87
CA PRO A 45 1.92 -28.89 14.51
C PRO A 45 2.89 -27.82 13.96
N GLN A 46 2.55 -27.16 12.84
CA GLN A 46 3.33 -26.09 12.24
C GLN A 46 2.83 -24.69 12.64
N TYR A 47 1.83 -24.58 13.52
CA TYR A 47 1.28 -23.28 13.94
C TYR A 47 2.37 -22.33 14.44
N GLY A 48 2.37 -21.10 13.91
CA GLY A 48 3.34 -20.06 14.27
C GLY A 48 4.74 -20.24 13.68
N GLN A 49 5.01 -21.31 12.92
CA GLN A 49 6.30 -21.54 12.25
C GLN A 49 6.36 -20.83 10.90
N TYR A 50 6.27 -19.50 10.92
CA TYR A 50 6.27 -18.67 9.72
C TYR A 50 7.61 -18.72 8.98
N LEU A 51 7.57 -18.54 7.66
CA LEU A 51 8.76 -18.48 6.81
C LEU A 51 9.45 -17.12 6.92
N SER A 52 10.79 -17.13 6.83
CA SER A 52 11.55 -15.92 6.52
C SER A 52 11.29 -15.47 5.07
N LEU A 53 11.64 -14.22 4.75
CA LEU A 53 11.50 -13.70 3.40
C LEU A 53 12.37 -14.45 2.38
N GLU A 54 13.55 -14.93 2.80
CA GLU A 54 14.46 -15.74 1.98
C GLU A 54 13.87 -17.12 1.71
N GLN A 55 13.28 -17.76 2.73
CA GLN A 55 12.59 -19.04 2.55
C GLN A 55 11.37 -18.90 1.63
N LEU A 56 10.63 -17.79 1.75
CA LEU A 56 9.54 -17.46 0.84
C LEU A 56 10.05 -17.27 -0.59
N ARG A 57 11.11 -16.47 -0.80
CA ARG A 57 11.75 -16.31 -2.10
C ARG A 57 12.12 -17.65 -2.71
N ASP A 58 12.77 -18.53 -1.95
CA ASP A 58 13.18 -19.83 -2.45
C ASP A 58 11.98 -20.69 -2.89
N LEU A 59 10.83 -20.52 -2.23
CA LEU A 59 9.60 -21.17 -2.61
C LEU A 59 8.95 -20.57 -3.86
N VAL A 60 8.89 -19.24 -4.00
CA VAL A 60 8.02 -18.57 -4.99
C VAL A 60 8.72 -17.92 -6.17
N GLN A 61 10.03 -17.67 -6.08
CA GLN A 61 10.77 -16.95 -7.11
C GLN A 61 10.52 -17.55 -8.51
N PRO A 62 10.46 -16.73 -9.58
CA PRO A 62 10.26 -17.24 -10.92
C PRO A 62 11.36 -18.21 -11.35
N SER A 63 11.07 -19.03 -12.36
CA SER A 63 12.09 -19.92 -12.92
C SER A 63 13.23 -19.13 -13.57
N PRO A 64 14.46 -19.67 -13.67
CA PRO A 64 15.53 -19.03 -14.42
C PRO A 64 15.14 -18.73 -15.87
N ALA A 65 14.33 -19.59 -16.50
CA ALA A 65 13.78 -19.36 -17.83
C ALA A 65 12.88 -18.13 -17.87
N THR A 66 11.94 -17.99 -16.91
CA THR A 66 11.08 -16.80 -16.79
C THR A 66 11.90 -15.52 -16.65
N LEU A 67 12.87 -15.51 -15.73
CA LEU A 67 13.72 -14.34 -15.51
C LEU A 67 14.50 -13.97 -16.78
N MET A 68 15.14 -14.95 -17.41
CA MET A 68 15.93 -14.74 -18.63
C MET A 68 15.06 -14.24 -19.79
N THR A 69 13.90 -14.85 -20.04
CA THR A 69 13.02 -14.48 -21.14
C THR A 69 12.51 -13.04 -20.96
N VAL A 70 12.05 -12.67 -19.76
CA VAL A 70 11.52 -11.33 -19.51
C VAL A 70 12.62 -10.27 -19.54
N LEU A 71 13.78 -10.52 -18.92
CA LEU A 71 14.90 -9.58 -18.94
C LEU A 71 15.44 -9.35 -20.36
N LYS A 72 15.58 -10.42 -21.15
CA LYS A 72 16.01 -10.30 -22.55
C LYS A 72 14.99 -9.51 -23.39
N TRP A 73 13.70 -9.73 -23.16
CA TRP A 73 12.65 -8.96 -23.84
C TRP A 73 12.70 -7.47 -23.49
N LEU A 74 12.85 -7.13 -22.21
CA LEU A 74 12.99 -5.75 -21.74
C LEU A 74 14.25 -5.08 -22.33
N GLN A 75 15.40 -5.75 -22.26
CA GLN A 75 16.66 -5.28 -22.83
C GLN A 75 16.58 -5.08 -24.35
N GLY A 76 15.88 -5.96 -25.07
CA GLY A 76 15.64 -5.81 -26.51
C GLY A 76 14.89 -4.53 -26.90
N HIS A 77 14.20 -3.89 -25.94
CA HIS A 77 13.53 -2.60 -26.12
C HIS A 77 14.31 -1.42 -25.49
N GLY A 78 15.54 -1.65 -25.05
CA GLY A 78 16.38 -0.66 -24.38
C GLY A 78 15.94 -0.32 -22.95
N VAL A 79 15.22 -1.24 -22.28
CA VAL A 79 14.77 -1.06 -20.90
C VAL A 79 15.76 -1.75 -19.96
N GLU A 80 16.60 -0.95 -19.30
CA GLU A 80 17.69 -1.45 -18.45
C GLU A 80 17.58 -1.02 -16.97
N ASP A 81 16.96 0.13 -16.69
CA ASP A 81 16.72 0.63 -15.32
C ASP A 81 15.48 -0.03 -14.72
N CYS A 82 15.62 -1.30 -14.37
CA CYS A 82 14.62 -2.09 -13.66
C CYS A 82 15.13 -2.51 -12.29
N ARG A 83 14.26 -2.44 -11.28
CA ARG A 83 14.53 -2.86 -9.90
C ARG A 83 13.67 -4.04 -9.53
N SER A 84 14.28 -5.03 -8.90
CA SER A 84 13.59 -6.21 -8.37
C SER A 84 13.37 -6.09 -6.87
N VAL A 85 12.36 -6.80 -6.38
CA VAL A 85 12.15 -7.09 -4.94
C VAL A 85 12.93 -8.33 -4.51
N THR A 86 13.04 -8.58 -3.20
CA THR A 86 13.74 -9.75 -2.64
C THR A 86 13.22 -11.08 -3.21
N THR A 87 11.92 -11.23 -3.40
CA THR A 87 11.27 -12.45 -3.93
C THR A 87 11.47 -12.66 -5.42
N LEU A 88 12.08 -11.70 -6.13
CA LEU A 88 12.40 -11.75 -7.57
C LEU A 88 11.20 -11.88 -8.53
N ASP A 89 9.98 -11.74 -8.02
CA ASP A 89 8.72 -11.94 -8.74
C ASP A 89 8.07 -10.64 -9.24
N PHE A 90 8.66 -9.49 -8.90
CA PHE A 90 8.27 -8.19 -9.46
C PHE A 90 9.49 -7.44 -9.98
N LEU A 91 9.37 -6.90 -11.19
CA LEU A 91 10.31 -5.96 -11.78
C LEU A 91 9.62 -4.60 -11.99
N GLU A 92 10.12 -3.57 -11.33
CA GLU A 92 9.69 -2.18 -11.53
C GLU A 92 10.66 -1.47 -12.47
N CYS A 93 10.16 -0.92 -13.57
CA CYS A 93 10.98 -0.22 -14.56
C CYS A 93 10.44 1.19 -14.82
N TYR A 94 11.34 2.14 -15.05
CA TYR A 94 11.01 3.50 -15.49
C TYR A 94 11.44 3.67 -16.94
N LEU A 95 10.51 4.06 -17.81
CA LEU A 95 10.77 4.18 -19.24
C LEU A 95 9.92 5.29 -19.87
N PRO A 96 10.34 5.86 -21.00
CA PRO A 96 9.52 6.80 -21.76
C PRO A 96 8.20 6.16 -22.20
N ALA A 97 7.11 6.96 -22.22
CA ALA A 97 5.80 6.51 -22.69
C ALA A 97 5.88 5.86 -24.09
N SER A 98 6.65 6.43 -25.01
CA SER A 98 6.84 5.85 -26.35
C SER A 98 7.51 4.48 -26.35
N THR A 99 8.47 4.24 -25.45
CA THR A 99 9.09 2.92 -25.30
C THR A 99 8.10 1.93 -24.70
N ALA A 100 7.30 2.36 -23.72
CA ALA A 100 6.26 1.53 -23.14
C ALA A 100 5.17 1.14 -24.15
N GLU A 101 4.74 2.06 -25.02
CA GLU A 101 3.76 1.80 -26.09
C GLU A 101 4.30 0.82 -27.15
N ARG A 102 5.60 0.86 -27.44
CA ARG A 102 6.25 -0.15 -28.32
C ARG A 102 6.38 -1.51 -27.64
N LEU A 103 6.74 -1.52 -26.36
CA LEU A 103 6.90 -2.73 -25.56
C LEU A 103 5.55 -3.45 -25.36
N LEU A 104 4.46 -2.69 -25.23
CA LEU A 104 3.11 -3.17 -24.93
C LEU A 104 2.12 -2.71 -26.01
N PRO A 105 2.12 -3.35 -27.20
CA PRO A 105 1.26 -2.94 -28.31
C PRO A 105 -0.22 -2.84 -27.90
N GLY A 106 -0.86 -1.74 -28.29
CA GLY A 106 -2.24 -1.40 -27.93
C GLY A 106 -2.35 -0.39 -26.79
N ALA A 107 -1.33 -0.27 -25.94
CA ALA A 107 -1.29 0.78 -24.94
C ALA A 107 -1.12 2.16 -25.60
N GLU A 108 -1.87 3.14 -25.10
CA GLU A 108 -1.69 4.57 -25.37
C GLU A 108 -1.79 5.34 -24.05
N PHE A 109 -0.75 6.08 -23.65
CA PHE A 109 -0.72 6.75 -22.36
C PHE A 109 -1.33 8.15 -22.40
N HIS A 110 -2.24 8.41 -21.46
CA HIS A 110 -2.88 9.69 -21.25
C HIS A 110 -2.73 10.16 -19.81
N ARG A 111 -2.76 11.48 -19.64
CA ARG A 111 -2.82 12.11 -18.33
C ARG A 111 -4.26 12.18 -17.85
N TYR A 112 -4.44 11.86 -16.58
CA TYR A 112 -5.69 12.06 -15.86
C TYR A 112 -5.43 12.91 -14.63
N VAL A 113 -6.39 13.78 -14.31
CA VAL A 113 -6.28 14.73 -13.20
C VAL A 113 -7.52 14.67 -12.32
N GLN A 114 -7.31 14.81 -11.01
CA GLN A 114 -8.38 14.94 -10.02
C GLN A 114 -7.92 15.91 -8.94
N GLY A 115 -8.45 17.13 -8.90
CA GLY A 115 -7.98 18.15 -7.95
C GLY A 115 -6.48 18.45 -8.13
N GLN A 116 -5.66 18.13 -7.12
CA GLN A 116 -4.20 18.26 -7.17
C GLN A 116 -3.49 16.97 -7.63
N GLN A 117 -4.24 15.88 -7.81
CA GLN A 117 -3.70 14.58 -8.19
C GLN A 117 -3.51 14.51 -9.71
N SER A 118 -2.41 13.90 -10.15
CA SER A 118 -2.18 13.63 -11.57
C SER A 118 -1.50 12.28 -11.77
N LEU A 119 -2.01 11.49 -12.71
CA LEU A 119 -1.44 10.19 -13.05
C LEU A 119 -1.48 9.95 -14.56
N VAL A 120 -0.64 9.02 -15.01
CA VAL A 120 -0.52 8.62 -16.41
C VAL A 120 -0.96 7.16 -16.56
N ARG A 121 -1.97 6.90 -17.40
CA ARG A 121 -2.59 5.58 -17.60
C ARG A 121 -2.97 5.38 -19.05
N SER A 122 -3.14 4.13 -19.44
CA SER A 122 -3.76 3.79 -20.71
C SER A 122 -5.22 3.39 -20.55
N PRO A 123 -6.15 4.02 -21.30
CA PRO A 123 -7.54 3.59 -21.38
C PRO A 123 -7.75 2.39 -22.30
N LEU A 124 -6.74 2.05 -23.12
CA LEU A 124 -6.78 0.97 -24.09
C LEU A 124 -6.13 -0.30 -23.51
N PRO A 125 -6.57 -1.50 -23.92
CA PRO A 125 -5.91 -2.74 -23.55
C PRO A 125 -4.51 -2.81 -24.18
N TYR A 126 -3.63 -3.60 -23.57
CA TYR A 126 -2.32 -3.91 -24.12
C TYR A 126 -2.18 -5.39 -24.42
N SER A 127 -1.19 -5.73 -25.24
CA SER A 127 -0.77 -7.10 -25.52
C SER A 127 0.71 -7.29 -25.19
N VAL A 128 1.12 -8.54 -25.04
CA VAL A 128 2.53 -8.97 -24.93
C VAL A 128 2.81 -10.04 -25.97
N PRO A 129 4.07 -10.28 -26.37
CA PRO A 129 4.42 -11.41 -27.21
C PRO A 129 3.92 -12.73 -26.62
N ALA A 130 3.48 -13.66 -27.46
CA ALA A 130 2.94 -14.96 -27.03
C ALA A 130 3.93 -15.76 -26.16
N GLU A 131 5.23 -15.62 -26.43
CA GLU A 131 6.32 -16.22 -25.67
C GLU A 131 6.34 -15.78 -24.19
N LEU A 132 5.74 -14.64 -23.84
CA LEU A 132 5.68 -14.15 -22.44
C LEU A 132 4.45 -14.63 -21.68
N ALA A 133 3.49 -15.29 -22.32
CA ALA A 133 2.23 -15.68 -21.70
C ALA A 133 2.42 -16.61 -20.47
N GLU A 134 3.47 -17.42 -20.46
CA GLU A 134 3.81 -18.31 -19.33
C GLU A 134 4.73 -17.65 -18.29
N HIS A 135 5.24 -16.46 -18.60
CA HIS A 135 6.28 -15.79 -17.81
C HIS A 135 5.79 -14.53 -17.08
N LEU A 136 4.70 -13.92 -17.55
CA LEU A 136 4.08 -12.73 -16.97
C LEU A 136 2.64 -13.03 -16.54
N ASP A 137 2.25 -12.51 -15.37
CA ASP A 137 0.85 -12.52 -14.94
C ASP A 137 0.12 -11.26 -15.40
N PHE A 138 0.72 -10.09 -15.19
CA PHE A 138 0.22 -8.81 -15.70
C PHE A 138 1.30 -7.71 -15.65
N VAL A 139 0.99 -6.57 -16.27
CA VAL A 139 1.79 -5.35 -16.16
C VAL A 139 0.99 -4.29 -15.40
N GLY A 140 1.48 -3.93 -14.22
CA GLY A 140 0.97 -2.86 -13.37
C GLY A 140 1.34 -1.48 -13.90
N GLY A 141 0.58 -0.47 -13.49
CA GLY A 141 0.81 0.93 -13.91
C GLY A 141 0.05 1.37 -15.16
N LEU A 142 -0.63 0.46 -15.87
CA LEU A 142 -1.38 0.80 -17.09
C LEU A 142 -2.81 1.29 -16.84
N HIS A 143 -3.67 0.51 -16.19
CA HIS A 143 -5.13 0.79 -16.19
C HIS A 143 -5.70 1.25 -14.86
N ARG A 144 -5.18 0.71 -13.74
CA ARG A 144 -5.82 0.89 -12.43
C ARG A 144 -5.61 2.31 -11.89
N PHE A 145 -6.71 2.98 -11.58
CA PHE A 145 -6.72 4.23 -10.83
C PHE A 145 -6.66 3.93 -9.33
N PRO A 146 -6.03 4.80 -8.52
CA PRO A 146 -6.09 4.67 -7.07
C PRO A 146 -7.55 4.78 -6.61
N ALA A 147 -7.90 4.06 -5.54
CA ALA A 147 -9.25 4.05 -5.01
C ALA A 147 -9.61 5.42 -4.44
N GLU A 148 -10.75 5.98 -4.84
CA GLU A 148 -11.33 7.13 -4.15
C GLU A 148 -12.05 6.66 -2.90
N ARG A 149 -11.52 6.98 -1.72
CA ARG A 149 -12.31 6.94 -0.50
C ARG A 149 -12.68 8.36 -0.11
N ARG A 150 -13.98 8.67 -0.10
CA ARG A 150 -14.49 9.86 0.56
C ARG A 150 -14.34 9.62 2.06
N ALA A 151 -13.41 10.31 2.73
CA ALA A 151 -13.46 10.43 4.17
C ALA A 151 -14.81 11.09 4.51
N VAL A 152 -15.73 10.32 5.07
CA VAL A 152 -17.07 10.81 5.42
C VAL A 152 -16.93 11.65 6.68
N SER A 153 -16.63 12.94 6.53
CA SER A 153 -16.70 13.91 7.64
C SER A 153 -18.16 14.24 7.95
N ARG A 154 -18.90 13.28 8.52
CA ARG A 154 -20.21 13.57 9.11
C ARG A 154 -20.03 14.07 10.53
N ALA A 155 -19.45 15.25 10.70
CA ALA A 155 -19.66 16.01 11.91
C ALA A 155 -21.09 16.59 11.87
N ARG A 156 -22.09 15.79 12.29
CA ARG A 156 -23.41 16.36 12.61
C ARG A 156 -23.24 17.20 13.88
N ARG A 157 -23.13 18.52 13.72
CA ARG A 157 -23.33 19.44 14.84
C ARG A 157 -24.82 19.46 15.15
N ASP A 158 -25.23 18.63 16.09
CA ASP A 158 -26.56 18.75 16.68
C ASP A 158 -26.47 19.65 17.93
N PRO A 159 -26.95 20.90 17.86
CA PRO A 159 -26.90 21.83 18.98
C PRO A 159 -27.74 21.40 20.19
N GLN A 160 -28.61 20.37 20.06
CA GLN A 160 -29.45 19.89 21.17
C GLN A 160 -28.75 18.88 22.10
N LEU A 161 -27.61 18.32 21.72
CA LEU A 161 -26.86 17.31 22.50
C LEU A 161 -25.90 17.88 23.56
N ALA A 162 -25.79 19.20 23.68
CA ALA A 162 -24.88 19.88 24.60
C ALA A 162 -25.29 19.82 26.10
N ARG A 163 -26.36 19.09 26.44
CA ARG A 163 -27.02 19.13 27.77
C ARG A 163 -26.94 17.87 28.62
N ALA A 164 -26.17 16.87 28.20
CA ALA A 164 -25.93 15.70 29.04
C ALA A 164 -24.42 15.39 29.05
N SER A 165 -23.92 14.89 30.18
CA SER A 165 -22.52 14.52 30.43
C SER A 165 -22.05 13.31 29.60
N PHE A 166 -22.34 13.33 28.30
CA PHE A 166 -21.87 12.36 27.32
C PHE A 166 -20.58 12.87 26.70
N HIS A 167 -19.55 12.02 26.70
CA HIS A 167 -18.40 12.22 25.85
C HIS A 167 -18.87 12.10 24.39
N LEU A 168 -18.80 13.22 23.64
CA LEU A 168 -19.10 13.26 22.22
C LEU A 168 -17.94 12.63 21.44
N GLY A 169 -18.16 11.44 20.89
CA GLY A 169 -17.23 10.75 19.99
C GLY A 169 -16.62 9.48 20.59
N VAL A 170 -15.88 8.77 19.74
CA VAL A 170 -15.04 7.65 20.15
C VAL A 170 -13.64 8.22 20.34
N THR A 171 -13.04 8.02 21.51
CA THR A 171 -11.66 8.43 21.85
C THR A 171 -10.84 7.19 22.23
N PRO A 172 -9.51 7.30 22.34
CA PRO A 172 -8.66 6.27 22.91
C PRO A 172 -9.17 5.71 24.25
N SER A 173 -9.59 6.58 25.18
CA SER A 173 -10.15 6.15 26.46
C SER A 173 -11.44 5.34 26.32
N VAL A 174 -12.34 5.75 25.42
CA VAL A 174 -13.60 5.02 25.14
C VAL A 174 -13.30 3.62 24.58
N LEU A 175 -12.37 3.50 23.62
CA LEU A 175 -12.00 2.20 23.05
C LEU A 175 -11.35 1.29 24.09
N ARG A 176 -10.36 1.80 24.83
CA ARG A 176 -9.67 1.04 25.86
C ARG A 176 -10.64 0.56 26.94
N GLN A 177 -11.55 1.44 27.40
CA GLN A 177 -12.59 1.04 28.34
C GLN A 177 -13.54 -0.01 27.76
N ARG A 178 -14.03 0.19 26.53
CA ARG A 178 -14.98 -0.73 25.88
C ARG A 178 -14.41 -2.13 25.67
N TYR A 179 -13.12 -2.22 25.39
CA TYR A 179 -12.40 -3.48 25.18
C TYR A 179 -11.62 -3.96 26.41
N ASN A 180 -11.92 -3.43 27.60
CA ASN A 180 -11.35 -3.83 28.89
C ASN A 180 -9.80 -3.74 28.96
N MET A 181 -9.21 -2.75 28.30
CA MET A 181 -7.79 -2.47 28.36
C MET A 181 -7.46 -1.53 29.53
N THR A 182 -6.61 -1.99 30.42
CA THR A 182 -6.07 -1.26 31.57
C THR A 182 -4.92 -0.34 31.17
N GLY A 183 -4.43 0.49 32.10
CA GLY A 183 -3.22 1.30 31.88
C GLY A 183 -1.94 0.48 31.68
N GLY A 184 -1.94 -0.80 32.12
CA GLY A 184 -0.81 -1.73 31.95
C GLY A 184 -0.83 -2.49 30.62
N ASP A 185 -1.93 -2.48 29.87
CA ASP A 185 -2.06 -3.17 28.59
C ASP A 185 -1.42 -2.34 27.47
N VAL A 186 -0.09 -2.34 27.48
CA VAL A 186 0.79 -1.61 26.56
C VAL A 186 1.96 -2.50 26.14
N GLY A 187 2.58 -2.20 25.01
CA GLY A 187 3.76 -2.90 24.51
C GLY A 187 4.95 -2.77 25.48
N LEU A 188 5.58 -3.91 25.80
CA LEU A 188 6.76 -3.99 26.66
C LEU A 188 7.99 -4.59 25.95
N LEU A 189 7.77 -5.26 24.81
CA LEU A 189 8.81 -5.98 24.09
C LEU A 189 9.47 -5.05 23.05
N PRO A 190 10.80 -4.86 23.11
CA PRO A 190 11.50 -3.86 22.31
C PRO A 190 11.53 -4.17 20.79
N ASN A 191 11.37 -5.44 20.41
CA ASN A 191 11.41 -5.87 19.01
C ASN A 191 10.02 -6.19 18.44
N ASN A 192 8.96 -5.87 19.17
CA ASN A 192 7.61 -5.95 18.63
C ASN A 192 7.27 -4.62 17.96
N SER A 193 6.81 -4.70 16.72
CA SER A 193 6.42 -3.53 15.94
C SER A 193 5.07 -3.74 15.26
N GLN A 194 4.45 -2.63 14.88
CA GLN A 194 3.19 -2.58 14.15
C GLN A 194 3.28 -1.56 13.02
N ALA A 195 2.38 -1.70 12.03
CA ALA A 195 2.34 -0.78 10.91
C ALA A 195 0.89 -0.59 10.45
N CYS A 196 0.58 0.63 10.00
CA CYS A 196 -0.64 0.95 9.26
C CYS A 196 -0.26 1.46 7.86
N ALA A 197 -1.08 1.16 6.88
CA ALA A 197 -0.88 1.61 5.51
C ALA A 197 -2.19 2.13 4.93
N GLN A 198 -2.11 3.28 4.28
CA GLN A 198 -3.21 3.91 3.56
C GLN A 198 -2.73 4.29 2.15
N PHE A 199 -3.66 4.34 1.20
CA PHE A 199 -3.35 4.53 -0.23
C PHE A 199 -4.06 5.75 -0.84
N LEU A 200 -4.55 6.66 -0.01
CA LEU A 200 -5.03 7.98 -0.40
C LEU A 200 -3.84 8.95 -0.43
N GLU A 201 -3.93 10.01 -1.23
CA GLU A 201 -2.94 11.11 -1.19
C GLU A 201 -3.19 12.04 0.01
N GLN A 202 -3.27 11.45 1.19
CA GLN A 202 -3.28 12.12 2.47
C GLN A 202 -1.95 11.84 3.15
N TYR A 203 -1.33 12.87 3.71
CA TYR A 203 -0.02 12.73 4.32
C TYR A 203 -0.16 12.70 5.84
N PHE A 204 0.54 11.76 6.46
CA PHE A 204 0.73 11.71 7.91
C PHE A 204 1.58 12.89 8.36
N HIS A 205 1.17 13.57 9.42
CA HIS A 205 1.97 14.62 10.07
C HIS A 205 2.33 14.19 11.49
N GLN A 206 3.63 14.20 11.77
CA GLN A 206 4.17 13.81 13.07
C GLN A 206 3.72 14.75 14.21
N ALA A 207 3.48 16.03 13.90
CA ALA A 207 2.98 17.00 14.86
C ALA A 207 1.56 16.67 15.33
N ASP A 208 0.67 16.29 14.40
CA ASP A 208 -0.72 15.92 14.70
C ASP A 208 -0.78 14.73 15.65
N LEU A 209 0.03 13.69 15.42
CA LEU A 209 0.11 12.54 16.33
C LEU A 209 0.60 12.94 17.74
N ALA A 210 1.59 13.83 17.82
CA ALA A 210 2.08 14.29 19.11
C ALA A 210 1.00 15.07 19.88
N GLU A 211 0.26 15.96 19.21
CA GLU A 211 -0.87 16.69 19.78
C GLU A 211 -2.01 15.74 20.19
N PHE A 212 -2.38 14.78 19.33
CA PHE A 212 -3.39 13.78 19.61
C PHE A 212 -3.07 12.99 20.88
N MET A 213 -1.82 12.53 21.02
CA MET A 213 -1.38 11.78 22.19
C MET A 213 -1.33 12.63 23.46
N GLN A 214 -1.02 13.93 23.36
CA GLN A 214 -1.15 14.86 24.48
C GLN A 214 -2.61 15.01 24.93
N LEU A 215 -3.56 15.08 24.00
CA LEU A 215 -4.98 15.25 24.30
C LEU A 215 -5.62 13.97 24.84
N PHE A 216 -5.27 12.80 24.32
CA PHE A 216 -6.01 11.55 24.56
C PHE A 216 -5.20 10.40 25.17
N GLY A 217 -3.87 10.52 25.25
CA GLY A 217 -2.97 9.44 25.68
C GLY A 217 -2.65 9.41 27.18
N SER A 218 -3.13 10.37 27.98
CA SER A 218 -2.74 10.51 29.40
C SER A 218 -3.08 9.32 30.30
N GLY A 219 -4.00 8.45 29.89
CA GLY A 219 -4.43 7.27 30.66
C GLY A 219 -3.59 6.01 30.49
N PHE A 220 -2.53 6.03 29.67
CA PHE A 220 -1.68 4.87 29.38
C PHE A 220 -0.29 5.30 28.87
N ALA A 221 0.71 4.43 29.03
CA ALA A 221 2.03 4.68 28.43
C ALA A 221 1.93 4.62 26.90
N HIS A 222 2.49 5.61 26.21
CA HIS A 222 2.36 5.74 24.77
C HIS A 222 3.59 6.40 24.15
N ARG A 223 3.70 6.27 22.83
CA ARG A 223 4.69 6.95 22.01
C ARG A 223 4.02 8.12 21.29
N THR A 224 4.74 9.22 21.15
CA THR A 224 4.26 10.40 20.41
C THR A 224 4.84 10.48 19.00
N GLN A 225 5.69 9.53 18.62
CA GLN A 225 6.39 9.46 17.34
C GLN A 225 6.37 8.06 16.74
N VAL A 226 6.24 7.99 15.42
CA VAL A 226 6.42 6.75 14.66
C VAL A 226 7.90 6.50 14.44
N ASP A 227 8.31 5.23 14.41
CA ASP A 227 9.72 4.87 14.17
C ASP A 227 10.15 5.06 12.73
N ARG A 228 9.21 4.87 11.79
CA ARG A 228 9.52 4.93 10.37
C ARG A 228 8.29 5.32 9.54
N VAL A 229 8.50 6.28 8.64
CA VAL A 229 7.57 6.56 7.54
C VAL A 229 8.14 5.96 6.26
N VAL A 230 7.36 5.11 5.60
CA VAL A 230 7.73 4.47 4.34
C VAL A 230 6.90 5.07 3.20
N GLY A 231 7.57 5.49 2.12
CA GLY A 231 6.93 6.13 0.97
C GLY A 231 7.26 7.63 0.88
N ARG A 232 6.63 8.33 -0.07
CA ARG A 232 6.84 9.77 -0.26
C ARG A 232 5.87 10.54 0.63
N GLN A 233 6.39 11.33 1.56
CA GLN A 233 5.62 12.41 2.16
C GLN A 233 5.78 13.67 1.31
N GLY A 234 4.73 14.04 0.58
CA GLY A 234 4.64 15.36 -0.01
C GLY A 234 4.42 16.41 1.07
N ARG A 235 4.62 17.70 0.73
CA ARG A 235 4.22 18.83 1.58
C ARG A 235 2.70 19.11 1.53
N GLY A 236 1.90 18.06 1.32
CA GLY A 236 0.46 18.17 1.19
C GLY A 236 -0.23 18.38 2.54
N LYS A 237 -1.47 18.87 2.49
CA LYS A 237 -2.30 19.04 3.69
C LYS A 237 -2.43 17.69 4.41
N ALA A 238 -2.31 17.71 5.75
CA ALA A 238 -2.70 16.59 6.59
C ALA A 238 -4.12 16.17 6.21
N GLY A 239 -4.34 14.87 6.06
CA GLY A 239 -5.64 14.31 5.74
C GLY A 239 -6.15 13.47 6.89
N LEU A 240 -7.46 13.55 7.15
CA LEU A 240 -8.13 12.89 8.27
C LEU A 240 -7.83 11.38 8.34
N GLU A 241 -7.82 10.67 7.22
CA GLU A 241 -7.57 9.21 7.19
C GLU A 241 -6.12 8.88 7.56
N ALA A 242 -5.16 9.66 7.05
CA ALA A 242 -3.74 9.42 7.30
C ALA A 242 -3.34 9.68 8.77
N SER A 243 -4.08 10.53 9.48
CA SER A 243 -3.91 10.72 10.93
C SER A 243 -4.72 9.69 11.73
N LEU A 244 -5.94 9.35 11.29
CA LEU A 244 -6.82 8.43 12.01
C LEU A 244 -6.21 7.03 12.21
N ASP A 245 -5.68 6.43 11.15
CA ASP A 245 -5.14 5.07 11.23
C ASP A 245 -3.99 4.96 12.23
N VAL A 246 -3.06 5.93 12.22
CA VAL A 246 -1.87 5.95 13.08
C VAL A 246 -2.22 6.34 14.53
N GLU A 247 -3.08 7.32 14.73
CA GLU A 247 -3.51 7.79 16.05
C GLU A 247 -4.19 6.65 16.84
N TYR A 248 -5.05 5.88 16.16
CA TYR A 248 -5.81 4.81 16.79
C TYR A 248 -5.02 3.50 16.93
N ILE A 249 -4.21 3.10 15.94
CA ILE A 249 -3.35 1.91 16.10
C ILE A 249 -2.36 2.13 17.24
N MET A 250 -1.79 3.33 17.40
CA MET A 250 -0.88 3.66 18.50
C MET A 250 -1.59 3.90 19.85
N SER A 251 -2.92 3.92 19.87
CA SER A 251 -3.73 4.01 21.10
C SER A 251 -4.16 2.63 21.61
N THR A 252 -4.51 1.71 20.70
CA THR A 252 -4.89 0.33 21.05
C THR A 252 -3.67 -0.58 21.14
N GLY A 253 -2.72 -0.46 20.22
CA GLY A 253 -1.37 -1.04 20.31
C GLY A 253 -0.40 -0.05 20.94
N ALA A 254 -0.74 0.48 22.12
CA ALA A 254 0.05 1.54 22.74
C ALA A 254 1.46 1.06 23.13
N ASN A 255 2.43 1.96 23.04
CA ASN A 255 3.84 1.70 23.36
C ASN A 255 4.52 0.60 22.52
N VAL A 256 3.98 0.28 21.35
CA VAL A 256 4.60 -0.60 20.34
C VAL A 256 5.35 0.26 19.30
N SER A 257 6.45 -0.26 18.77
CA SER A 257 7.25 0.34 17.69
C SER A 257 6.50 0.45 16.37
#